data_AF-A0A372JPQ5-F1
#
_entry.id   AF-A0A372JPQ5-F1
#
_cell.length_a   1.000
_cell.length_b   1.000
_cell.length_c   1.000
_cell.angle_alpha   90.00
_cell.angle_beta   90.00
_cell.angle_gamma   90.00
#
_symmetry.space_group_name_H-M   'P 1'
#
loop_
_entity.id
_entity.type
_entity.pdbx_description
1 polymer ?
#
loop_
_entity_poly.entity_id
_entity_poly.type
_entity_poly.pdbx_seq_one_letter_code
_entity_poly.pdbx_strand_id
1 'polypeptide(L)'
;MNTPNAPLNQRPWRTDRLRRSDPTRRTARSRPDRADGGRPGDDPSAGRPQDVDRLDMALLHQVLDASLDVLRDTYAPADGTGGGWYHELARPEPGSTATALGLLAFTAAGRSFEHFDAGLAFLADRQAASDDPLRDGGWATKTSLGIPVVEATAWIARFLAVARCGLRPDAPDLRRAHQWLLRNQNPDGGWGSLRGAPSRTWLTCLALRALARLNPYDPAVGRGVEWLTADRTALRPAWGATPADLPTVSHTAFALVTLAELRPRRNDERLLAAYDWLAEHLDPTEDLTWIETYDVMPHGPGAAPIWRMALWHYGLPLAVTALVNDPRGAPGPLLARAVRTLLVTEADPPSWLGYPANGRTSLWTLWWRLDALLELARMPLARSKDVLHWLPDATVVQRAHARDRPLSALLPSRPRPDPLRFVRRYWSSLLLAGVVLSALGGVALRAWGWREFWLSVIIPMAMTTAHESLRRRRPAE
;
A
#
# COMPACT_ATOMS: atom_id res chain seq x y z
N MET A 1 23.46 5.45 -51.10
CA MET A 1 23.33 3.97 -51.04
C MET A 1 23.23 3.60 -49.57
N ASN A 2 22.00 3.43 -49.09
CA ASN A 2 21.70 3.05 -47.72
C ASN A 2 21.73 1.52 -47.62
N THR A 3 22.55 0.99 -46.72
CA THR A 3 22.44 -0.38 -46.22
C THR A 3 21.37 -0.41 -45.11
N PRO A 4 20.36 -1.28 -45.18
CA PRO A 4 19.37 -1.42 -44.12
C PRO A 4 19.92 -2.28 -42.98
N ASN A 5 19.82 -1.77 -41.74
CA ASN A 5 20.11 -2.51 -40.53
C ASN A 5 19.19 -3.74 -40.41
N ALA A 6 19.81 -4.91 -40.20
CA ALA A 6 19.13 -6.18 -40.01
C ALA A 6 18.32 -6.21 -38.69
N PRO A 7 17.14 -6.88 -38.65
CA PRO A 7 16.37 -7.01 -37.42
C PRO A 7 17.05 -7.99 -36.46
N LEU A 8 17.16 -7.59 -35.18
CA LEU A 8 17.61 -8.45 -34.08
C LEU A 8 16.62 -9.60 -33.89
N ASN A 9 17.01 -10.77 -34.38
CA ASN A 9 16.25 -12.01 -34.34
C ASN A 9 16.31 -12.63 -32.93
N GLN A 10 15.36 -12.29 -32.05
CA GLN A 10 15.17 -13.03 -30.80
C GLN A 10 14.23 -14.21 -31.05
N ARG A 11 14.77 -15.43 -30.98
CA ARG A 11 14.00 -16.68 -31.15
C ARG A 11 12.93 -16.82 -30.05
N PRO A 12 11.74 -17.35 -30.36
CA PRO A 12 10.70 -17.61 -29.37
C PRO A 12 11.09 -18.78 -28.45
N TRP A 13 11.02 -18.57 -27.14
CA TRP A 13 11.29 -19.61 -26.14
C TRP A 13 10.16 -20.64 -26.10
N ARG A 14 10.51 -21.91 -26.32
CA ARG A 14 9.63 -23.07 -26.19
C ARG A 14 9.26 -23.29 -24.72
N THR A 15 7.98 -23.24 -24.42
CA THR A 15 7.39 -23.78 -23.18
C THR A 15 7.29 -25.29 -23.29
N ASP A 16 8.15 -26.04 -22.60
CA ASP A 16 7.87 -27.45 -22.27
C ASP A 16 8.79 -27.95 -21.15
N ARG A 17 8.24 -28.02 -19.94
CA ARG A 17 8.34 -29.18 -19.03
C ARG A 17 7.51 -28.94 -17.76
N LEU A 18 6.25 -29.36 -17.84
CA LEU A 18 5.47 -29.79 -16.68
C LEU A 18 6.19 -30.96 -16.01
N ARG A 19 6.66 -30.79 -14.76
CA ARG A 19 7.17 -31.90 -13.96
C ARG A 19 6.01 -32.44 -13.10
N ARG A 20 5.51 -33.61 -13.50
CA ARG A 20 4.60 -34.44 -12.71
C ARG A 20 5.23 -34.76 -11.35
N SER A 21 4.44 -34.60 -10.30
CA SER A 21 4.70 -35.08 -8.94
C SER A 21 4.63 -36.61 -8.90
N ASP A 22 5.63 -37.26 -8.31
CA ASP A 22 5.59 -38.67 -7.93
C ASP A 22 5.97 -38.80 -6.44
N PRO A 23 5.13 -39.37 -5.55
CA PRO A 23 5.33 -39.30 -4.11
C PRO A 23 5.89 -40.61 -3.55
N THR A 24 7.21 -40.82 -3.60
CA THR A 24 7.85 -41.84 -2.76
C THR A 24 9.32 -41.49 -2.46
N ARG A 25 9.64 -41.08 -1.24
CA ARG A 25 10.72 -41.68 -0.41
C ARG A 25 10.87 -40.97 0.93
N ARG A 26 10.60 -41.77 1.96
CA ARG A 26 10.85 -41.56 3.38
C ARG A 26 12.36 -41.62 3.69
N THR A 27 12.71 -40.91 4.76
CA THR A 27 13.76 -41.19 5.77
C THR A 27 15.24 -41.12 5.39
N ALA A 28 15.95 -40.15 5.98
CA ALA A 28 17.05 -40.43 6.91
C ALA A 28 17.32 -39.19 7.80
N ARG A 29 17.19 -39.39 9.12
CA ARG A 29 17.63 -38.45 10.17
C ARG A 29 19.13 -38.61 10.38
N SER A 30 19.88 -37.53 10.41
CA SER A 30 21.22 -37.48 11.01
C SER A 30 21.16 -36.70 12.33
N ARG A 31 21.68 -37.32 13.39
CA ARG A 31 21.91 -36.72 14.71
C ARG A 31 23.13 -35.77 14.65
N PRO A 32 23.24 -34.82 15.59
CA PRO A 32 24.54 -34.39 16.09
C PRO A 32 24.76 -34.74 17.56
N ASP A 33 26.02 -34.98 17.88
CA ASP A 33 26.58 -35.39 19.16
C ASP A 33 26.46 -34.35 20.28
N ARG A 34 26.46 -34.84 21.52
CA ARG A 34 26.61 -34.07 22.76
C ARG A 34 28.07 -34.08 23.22
N ALA A 35 28.60 -32.90 23.56
CA ALA A 35 29.21 -32.58 24.86
C ALA A 35 29.97 -31.24 24.73
N ASP A 36 29.72 -30.24 25.57
CA ASP A 36 30.48 -30.05 26.82
C ASP A 36 29.90 -28.87 27.65
N GLY A 37 30.12 -28.90 28.96
CA GLY A 37 29.53 -27.99 29.94
C GLY A 37 30.24 -26.65 30.09
N GLY A 38 29.47 -25.57 30.22
CA GLY A 38 29.92 -24.23 30.59
C GLY A 38 28.82 -23.48 31.34
N ARG A 39 29.17 -22.84 32.46
CA ARG A 39 28.29 -22.06 33.35
C ARG A 39 27.55 -20.93 32.61
N PRO A 40 26.34 -20.53 33.03
CA PRO A 40 25.60 -19.44 32.39
C PRO A 40 26.28 -18.11 32.77
N GLY A 41 27.11 -17.61 31.87
CA GLY A 41 27.54 -16.20 31.87
C GLY A 41 26.46 -15.35 31.21
N ASP A 42 26.22 -14.19 31.80
CA ASP A 42 25.26 -13.18 31.34
C ASP A 42 25.35 -12.95 29.83
N ASP A 43 24.29 -13.34 29.13
CA ASP A 43 24.06 -12.96 27.73
C ASP A 43 23.56 -11.51 27.69
N PRO A 44 24.34 -10.54 27.18
CA PRO A 44 23.90 -9.15 27.10
C PRO A 44 22.81 -8.94 26.04
N SER A 45 22.33 -9.99 25.36
CA SER A 45 21.20 -9.90 24.41
C SER A 45 19.83 -10.16 25.05
N ALA A 46 19.76 -10.59 26.31
CA ALA A 46 18.50 -10.82 27.03
C ALA A 46 17.97 -9.53 27.69
N GLY A 47 17.57 -8.53 26.89
CA GLY A 47 17.03 -7.30 27.46
C GLY A 47 16.68 -6.15 26.53
N ARG A 48 15.86 -6.36 25.48
CA ARG A 48 14.98 -5.29 24.96
C ARG A 48 13.65 -5.87 24.45
N PRO A 49 12.51 -5.60 25.12
CA PRO A 49 11.22 -5.80 24.50
C PRO A 49 11.01 -4.77 23.37
N GLN A 50 10.68 -5.25 22.16
CA GLN A 50 9.78 -4.60 21.19
C GLN A 50 10.21 -3.29 20.51
N ASP A 51 11.20 -3.36 19.60
CA ASP A 51 11.53 -2.28 18.64
C ASP A 51 11.10 -2.61 17.18
N VAL A 52 10.21 -3.61 17.02
CA VAL A 52 9.89 -4.20 15.70
C VAL A 52 8.80 -3.41 14.96
N ASP A 53 7.96 -2.68 15.68
CA ASP A 53 6.76 -2.06 15.11
C ASP A 53 6.80 -0.52 15.12
N ARG A 54 7.98 0.07 14.86
CA ARG A 54 8.17 1.52 14.80
C ARG A 54 8.65 2.00 13.43
N LEU A 55 8.16 3.17 13.01
CA LEU A 55 8.62 3.92 11.84
C LEU A 55 9.26 5.25 12.30
N ASP A 56 10.54 5.42 12.01
CA ASP A 56 11.23 6.70 12.18
C ASP A 56 10.99 7.60 10.96
N MET A 57 10.23 8.69 11.15
CA MET A 57 9.92 9.61 10.06
C MET A 57 11.16 10.33 9.54
N ALA A 58 12.20 10.52 10.36
CA ALA A 58 13.43 11.19 9.92
C ALA A 58 14.19 10.31 8.94
N LEU A 59 14.31 9.02 9.23
CA LEU A 59 14.88 8.04 8.30
C LEU A 59 14.06 7.96 7.01
N LEU A 60 12.73 7.94 7.12
CA LEU A 60 11.85 7.94 5.95
C LEU A 60 12.10 9.15 5.03
N HIS A 61 12.20 10.35 5.60
CA HIS A 61 12.48 11.56 4.82
C HIS A 61 13.88 11.53 4.22
N GLN A 62 14.89 11.02 4.95
CA GLN A 62 16.24 10.84 4.44
C GLN A 62 16.28 9.92 3.21
N VAL A 63 15.60 8.77 3.26
CA VAL A 63 15.54 7.83 2.14
C VAL A 63 14.76 8.40 0.97
N LEU A 64 13.69 9.15 1.23
CA LEU A 64 12.91 9.86 0.22
C LEU A 64 13.77 10.90 -0.52
N ASP A 65 14.47 11.76 0.23
CA ASP A 65 15.34 12.79 -0.35
C ASP A 65 16.49 12.14 -1.15
N ALA A 66 17.14 11.09 -0.63
CA ALA A 66 18.18 10.35 -1.36
C ALA A 66 17.66 9.72 -2.67
N SER A 67 16.42 9.24 -2.67
CA SER A 67 15.79 8.67 -3.87
C SER A 67 15.47 9.74 -4.92
N LEU A 68 15.12 10.96 -4.49
CA LEU A 68 14.95 12.12 -5.38
C LEU A 68 16.29 12.64 -5.91
N ASP A 69 17.36 12.58 -5.12
CA ASP A 69 18.70 12.94 -5.57
C ASP A 69 19.19 11.98 -6.66
N VAL A 70 18.95 10.66 -6.53
CA VAL A 70 19.22 9.71 -7.62
C VAL A 70 18.50 10.09 -8.92
N LEU A 71 17.23 10.53 -8.84
CA LEU A 71 16.53 11.02 -10.03
C LEU A 71 17.18 12.28 -10.58
N ARG A 72 17.53 13.25 -9.72
CA ARG A 72 18.18 14.50 -10.15
C ARG A 72 19.50 14.21 -10.88
N ASP A 73 20.32 13.34 -10.33
CA ASP A 73 21.66 13.01 -10.83
C ASP A 73 21.63 12.17 -12.12
N THR A 74 20.51 11.50 -12.39
CA THR A 74 20.34 10.64 -13.58
C THR A 74 19.53 11.30 -14.70
N TYR A 75 19.20 12.59 -14.56
CA TYR A 75 18.56 13.34 -15.63
C TYR A 75 19.48 13.45 -16.85
N ALA A 76 18.93 13.18 -18.04
CA ALA A 76 19.64 13.27 -19.29
C ALA A 76 19.04 14.35 -20.21
N PRO A 77 19.81 15.34 -20.66
CA PRO A 77 19.35 16.28 -21.68
C PRO A 77 19.11 15.55 -23.01
N ALA A 78 18.10 15.98 -23.76
CA ALA A 78 17.83 15.54 -25.14
C ALA A 78 18.17 16.68 -26.10
N ASP A 79 19.01 16.39 -27.09
CA ASP A 79 19.46 17.38 -28.07
C ASP A 79 18.27 18.12 -28.71
N GLY A 80 18.23 19.44 -28.49
CA GLY A 80 17.26 20.37 -29.10
C GLY A 80 15.79 20.21 -28.68
N THR A 81 15.43 19.23 -27.84
CA THR A 81 14.02 18.89 -27.54
C THR A 81 13.72 18.78 -26.04
N GLY A 82 14.63 19.23 -25.17
CA GLY A 82 14.45 19.23 -23.72
C GLY A 82 15.29 18.16 -23.03
N GLY A 83 14.67 17.25 -22.27
CA GLY A 83 15.37 16.11 -21.66
C GLY A 83 14.52 15.35 -20.64
N GLY A 84 15.05 14.30 -20.04
CA GLY A 84 14.33 13.50 -19.07
C GLY A 84 15.05 12.23 -18.66
N TRP A 85 14.29 11.16 -18.46
CA TRP A 85 14.83 9.85 -18.04
C TRP A 85 14.42 8.75 -18.98
N TYR A 86 15.20 7.68 -18.98
CA TYR A 86 14.78 6.37 -19.46
C TYR A 86 14.54 5.44 -18.28
N HIS A 87 13.83 4.33 -18.50
CA HIS A 87 13.53 3.41 -17.40
C HIS A 87 14.79 2.73 -16.84
N GLU A 88 15.80 2.51 -17.67
CA GLU A 88 17.16 2.26 -17.21
C GLU A 88 17.83 3.62 -16.99
N LEU A 89 17.95 4.07 -15.73
CA LEU A 89 18.36 5.45 -15.41
C LEU A 89 19.74 5.84 -15.93
N ALA A 90 20.60 4.87 -16.22
CA ALA A 90 21.92 5.12 -16.79
C ALA A 90 21.93 5.32 -18.31
N ARG A 91 20.79 5.16 -19.01
CA ARG A 91 20.73 5.40 -20.45
C ARG A 91 20.49 6.89 -20.73
N PRO A 92 21.26 7.51 -21.65
CA PRO A 92 21.17 8.94 -21.91
C PRO A 92 19.97 9.34 -22.77
N GLU A 93 19.28 8.39 -23.41
CA GLU A 93 18.17 8.68 -24.31
C GLU A 93 16.82 8.65 -23.57
N PRO A 94 16.22 9.81 -23.26
CA PRO A 94 14.99 9.84 -22.46
C PRO A 94 13.78 9.24 -23.19
N GLY A 95 12.82 8.76 -22.40
CA GLY A 95 11.53 8.27 -22.86
C GLY A 95 10.37 9.01 -22.18
N SER A 96 9.23 9.12 -22.85
CA SER A 96 8.09 9.93 -22.39
C SER A 96 7.56 9.48 -21.03
N THR A 97 7.28 8.18 -20.85
CA THR A 97 6.71 7.65 -19.60
C THR A 97 7.67 7.86 -18.43
N ALA A 98 8.94 7.55 -18.62
CA ALA A 98 9.97 7.71 -17.60
C ALA A 98 10.16 9.20 -17.23
N THR A 99 10.12 10.09 -18.22
CA THR A 99 10.20 11.53 -18.00
C THR A 99 9.03 12.05 -17.17
N ALA A 100 7.80 11.65 -17.50
CA ALA A 100 6.63 12.02 -16.71
C ALA A 100 6.68 11.50 -15.27
N LEU A 101 7.17 10.28 -15.04
CA LEU A 101 7.31 9.72 -13.70
C LEU A 101 8.35 10.47 -12.86
N GLY A 102 9.51 10.80 -13.43
CA GLY A 102 10.53 11.61 -12.75
C GLY A 102 9.97 12.97 -12.32
N LEU A 103 9.33 13.68 -13.25
CA LEU A 103 8.70 14.97 -12.96
C LEU A 103 7.54 14.85 -11.95
N LEU A 104 6.75 13.78 -12.04
CA LEU A 104 5.70 13.49 -11.08
C LEU A 104 6.26 13.26 -9.67
N ALA A 105 7.44 12.64 -9.54
CA ALA A 105 8.09 12.41 -8.25
C ALA A 105 8.42 13.73 -7.55
N PHE A 106 9.09 14.66 -8.24
CA PHE A 106 9.38 15.99 -7.71
C PHE A 106 8.09 16.77 -7.39
N THR A 107 7.11 16.72 -8.30
CA THR A 107 5.81 17.39 -8.12
C THR A 107 5.09 16.87 -6.87
N ALA A 108 5.01 15.55 -6.70
CA ALA A 108 4.36 14.91 -5.57
C ALA A 108 5.12 15.14 -4.25
N ALA A 109 6.45 15.21 -4.29
CA ALA A 109 7.28 15.56 -3.14
C ALA A 109 7.23 17.06 -2.77
N GLY A 110 6.61 17.91 -3.60
CA GLY A 110 6.63 19.35 -3.42
C GLY A 110 8.06 19.92 -3.49
N ARG A 111 8.92 19.30 -4.30
CA ARG A 111 10.30 19.73 -4.53
C ARG A 111 10.40 20.40 -5.91
N SER A 112 11.16 21.48 -5.98
CA SER A 112 11.54 22.06 -7.27
C SER A 112 12.47 21.12 -8.02
N PHE A 113 12.41 21.18 -9.35
CA PHE A 113 13.34 20.49 -10.23
C PHE A 113 13.80 21.43 -11.33
N GLU A 114 15.10 21.51 -11.53
CA GLU A 114 15.78 22.51 -12.35
C GLU A 114 15.41 22.36 -13.83
N HIS A 115 15.19 21.14 -14.30
CA HIS A 115 14.88 20.82 -15.68
C HIS A 115 13.39 20.51 -15.91
N PHE A 116 12.50 21.00 -15.03
CA PHE A 116 11.07 20.75 -15.14
C PHE A 116 10.49 21.18 -16.49
N ASP A 117 10.83 22.40 -16.93
CA ASP A 117 10.33 22.95 -18.19
C ASP A 117 10.90 22.23 -19.42
N ALA A 118 12.17 21.81 -19.36
CA ALA A 118 12.79 21.01 -20.41
C ALA A 118 12.12 19.63 -20.53
N GLY A 119 11.78 18.99 -19.40
CA GLY A 119 11.02 17.76 -19.38
C GLY A 119 9.59 17.92 -19.90
N LEU A 120 8.94 19.05 -19.60
CA LEU A 120 7.61 19.36 -20.12
C LEU A 120 7.62 19.58 -21.63
N ALA A 121 8.60 20.34 -22.15
CA ALA A 121 8.79 20.56 -23.58
C ALA A 121 9.03 19.24 -24.33
N PHE A 122 9.84 18.34 -23.75
CA PHE A 122 10.08 17.00 -24.29
C PHE A 122 8.80 16.16 -24.40
N LEU A 123 7.91 16.25 -23.40
CA LEU A 123 6.61 15.57 -23.44
C LEU A 123 5.67 16.20 -24.48
N ALA A 124 5.70 17.52 -24.64
CA ALA A 124 4.87 18.24 -25.60
C ALA A 124 5.24 17.88 -27.04
N ASP A 125 6.54 17.86 -27.36
CA ASP A 125 7.08 17.43 -28.66
C ASP A 125 6.65 16.00 -29.03
N ARG A 126 6.50 15.12 -28.04
CA ARG A 126 6.12 13.72 -28.23
C ARG A 126 4.62 13.42 -28.18
N GLN A 127 3.77 14.42 -27.99
CA GLN A 127 2.32 14.19 -28.03
C GLN A 127 1.90 13.96 -29.48
N ALA A 128 1.32 12.79 -29.76
CA ALA A 128 0.96 12.42 -31.13
C ALA A 128 -0.10 13.38 -31.70
N ALA A 129 0.15 13.92 -32.89
CA ALA A 129 -0.83 14.63 -33.71
C ALA A 129 -1.25 13.75 -34.88
N SER A 130 -2.55 13.46 -34.99
CA SER A 130 -3.06 12.54 -36.01
C SER A 130 -4.50 12.87 -36.39
N ASP A 131 -4.86 12.61 -37.65
CA ASP A 131 -6.26 12.65 -38.09
C ASP A 131 -7.08 11.47 -37.55
N ASP A 132 -6.43 10.38 -37.13
CA ASP A 132 -7.08 9.25 -36.48
C ASP A 132 -7.42 9.60 -35.02
N PRO A 133 -8.72 9.69 -34.65
CA PRO A 133 -9.12 10.05 -33.29
C PRO A 133 -8.64 9.07 -32.21
N LEU A 134 -8.29 7.83 -32.58
CA LEU A 134 -7.74 6.81 -31.68
C LEU A 134 -6.23 6.95 -31.46
N ARG A 135 -5.55 7.79 -32.25
CA ARG A 135 -4.11 8.08 -32.12
C ARG A 135 -3.86 9.51 -31.65
N ASP A 136 -4.74 10.45 -31.97
CA ASP A 136 -4.54 11.86 -31.62
C ASP A 136 -4.52 12.12 -30.12
N GLY A 137 -3.48 12.79 -29.64
CA GLY A 137 -3.38 13.28 -28.26
C GLY A 137 -2.73 12.33 -27.26
N GLY A 138 -2.43 11.08 -27.66
CA GLY A 138 -1.74 10.10 -26.82
C GLY A 138 -0.22 10.13 -26.97
N TRP A 139 0.46 9.26 -26.20
CA TRP A 139 1.90 9.08 -26.26
C TRP A 139 2.30 7.64 -26.51
N ALA A 140 3.34 7.49 -27.31
CA ALA A 140 4.02 6.23 -27.57
C ALA A 140 5.12 5.98 -26.53
N THR A 141 5.37 4.71 -26.23
CA THR A 141 6.66 4.27 -25.66
C THR A 141 7.67 4.05 -26.79
N LYS A 142 8.97 4.01 -26.46
CA LYS A 142 10.02 3.67 -27.44
C LYS A 142 9.82 2.30 -28.09
N THR A 143 9.20 1.36 -27.36
CA THR A 143 8.90 0.01 -27.81
C THR A 143 7.61 -0.09 -28.62
N SER A 144 6.79 0.95 -28.64
CA SER A 144 5.49 0.96 -29.32
C SER A 144 5.51 1.40 -30.77
N LEU A 145 6.69 1.57 -31.37
CA LEU A 145 6.87 1.96 -32.78
C LEU A 145 6.09 3.22 -33.16
N GLY A 146 6.01 4.19 -32.23
CA GLY A 146 5.31 5.45 -32.44
C GLY A 146 3.78 5.39 -32.27
N ILE A 147 3.22 4.23 -31.92
CA ILE A 147 1.78 4.08 -31.67
C ILE A 147 1.47 4.50 -30.23
N PRO A 148 0.57 5.47 -30.00
CA PRO A 148 0.17 5.83 -28.65
C PRO A 148 -0.50 4.69 -27.90
N VAL A 149 -0.13 4.47 -26.64
CA VAL A 149 -0.67 3.37 -25.81
C VAL A 149 -1.21 3.87 -24.48
N VAL A 150 -2.09 3.08 -23.86
CA VAL A 150 -2.76 3.44 -22.60
C VAL A 150 -1.75 3.69 -21.50
N GLU A 151 -0.72 2.85 -21.37
CA GLU A 151 0.27 2.98 -20.31
C GLU A 151 0.97 4.35 -20.32
N ALA A 152 1.58 4.72 -21.45
CA ALA A 152 2.28 5.99 -21.57
C ALA A 152 1.33 7.18 -21.43
N THR A 153 0.19 7.12 -22.13
CA THR A 153 -0.78 8.22 -22.12
C THR A 153 -1.37 8.46 -20.74
N ALA A 154 -1.71 7.41 -19.99
CA ALA A 154 -2.25 7.54 -18.65
C ALA A 154 -1.24 8.10 -17.65
N TRP A 155 0.02 7.64 -17.67
CA TRP A 155 1.07 8.17 -16.81
C TRP A 155 1.32 9.66 -17.06
N ILE A 156 1.45 10.05 -18.33
CA ILE A 156 1.72 11.43 -18.71
C ILE A 156 0.51 12.32 -18.38
N ALA A 157 -0.71 11.88 -18.71
CA ALA A 157 -1.92 12.63 -18.39
C ALA A 157 -2.10 12.81 -16.87
N ARG A 158 -1.84 11.77 -16.07
CA ARG A 158 -1.85 11.87 -14.60
C ARG A 158 -0.83 12.89 -14.12
N PHE A 159 0.40 12.84 -14.60
CA PHE A 159 1.44 13.81 -14.25
C PHE A 159 0.99 15.25 -14.56
N LEU A 160 0.58 15.51 -15.81
CA LEU A 160 0.18 16.84 -16.27
C LEU A 160 -0.99 17.39 -15.45
N ALA A 161 -1.95 16.55 -15.07
CA ALA A 161 -3.07 16.95 -14.23
C ALA A 161 -2.62 17.26 -12.77
N VAL A 162 -1.76 16.43 -12.18
CA VAL A 162 -1.23 16.64 -10.82
C VAL A 162 -0.39 17.91 -10.75
N ALA A 163 0.46 18.14 -11.74
CA ALA A 163 1.30 19.33 -11.85
C ALA A 163 0.54 20.60 -12.31
N ARG A 164 -0.76 20.47 -12.61
CA ARG A 164 -1.61 21.56 -13.14
C ARG A 164 -1.04 22.20 -14.41
N CYS A 165 -0.38 21.40 -15.25
CA CYS A 165 0.26 21.86 -16.47
C CYS A 165 -0.72 22.42 -17.50
N GLY A 166 -2.01 22.07 -17.44
CA GLY A 166 -3.04 22.64 -18.34
C GLY A 166 -3.23 24.16 -18.22
N LEU A 167 -2.61 24.82 -17.24
CA LEU A 167 -2.56 26.27 -17.10
C LEU A 167 -1.35 26.91 -17.80
N ARG A 168 -0.48 26.11 -18.42
CA ARG A 168 0.78 26.55 -19.04
C ARG A 168 0.68 26.46 -20.57
N PRO A 169 1.24 27.44 -21.31
CA PRO A 169 1.19 27.45 -22.78
C PRO A 169 2.06 26.36 -23.42
N ASP A 170 3.20 26.02 -22.83
CA ASP A 170 4.16 25.05 -23.39
C ASP A 170 3.93 23.61 -22.88
N ALA A 171 2.81 23.39 -22.19
CA ALA A 171 2.42 22.05 -21.75
C ALA A 171 1.74 21.28 -22.88
N PRO A 172 1.83 19.93 -22.88
CA PRO A 172 1.00 19.13 -23.75
C PRO A 172 -0.50 19.39 -23.53
N ASP A 173 -1.30 19.20 -24.58
CA ASP A 173 -2.74 19.42 -24.52
C ASP A 173 -3.40 18.30 -23.70
N LEU A 174 -3.75 18.66 -22.46
CA LEU A 174 -4.36 17.77 -21.48
C LEU A 174 -5.77 17.32 -21.89
N ARG A 175 -6.50 18.14 -22.66
CA ARG A 175 -7.82 17.80 -23.20
C ARG A 175 -7.69 16.76 -24.31
N ARG A 176 -6.67 16.85 -25.17
CA ARG A 176 -6.38 15.81 -26.17
C ARG A 176 -6.03 14.48 -25.50
N ALA A 177 -5.20 14.50 -24.45
CA ALA A 177 -4.89 13.32 -23.64
C ALA A 177 -6.14 12.70 -23.00
N HIS A 178 -7.01 13.54 -22.43
CA HIS A 178 -8.28 13.12 -21.85
C HIS A 178 -9.16 12.42 -22.90
N GLN A 179 -9.40 13.07 -24.05
CA GLN A 179 -10.20 12.50 -25.13
C GLN A 179 -9.63 11.19 -25.68
N TRP A 180 -8.30 11.10 -25.77
CA TRP A 180 -7.64 9.87 -26.20
C TRP A 180 -7.96 8.69 -25.26
N LEU A 181 -7.90 8.90 -23.93
CA LEU A 181 -8.23 7.86 -22.95
C LEU A 181 -9.70 7.42 -23.02
N LEU A 182 -10.62 8.37 -23.20
CA LEU A 182 -12.05 8.07 -23.34
C LEU A 182 -12.34 7.22 -24.59
N ARG A 183 -11.75 7.61 -25.74
CA ARG A 183 -11.95 6.89 -27.01
C ARG A 183 -11.34 5.50 -26.99
N ASN A 184 -10.26 5.31 -26.22
CA ASN A 184 -9.57 4.02 -26.10
C ASN A 184 -10.13 3.10 -25.00
N GLN A 185 -11.21 3.47 -24.30
CA GLN A 185 -11.93 2.57 -23.41
C GLN A 185 -12.65 1.48 -24.22
N ASN A 186 -12.58 0.24 -23.75
CA ASN A 186 -13.27 -0.88 -24.38
C ASN A 186 -14.78 -0.88 -24.04
N PRO A 187 -15.61 -1.61 -24.82
CA PRO A 187 -17.05 -1.75 -24.53
C PRO A 187 -17.35 -2.40 -23.16
N ASP A 188 -16.46 -3.25 -22.65
CA ASP A 188 -16.58 -3.86 -21.32
C ASP A 188 -16.33 -2.87 -20.16
N GLY A 189 -15.81 -1.67 -20.45
CA GLY A 189 -15.50 -0.63 -19.47
C GLY A 189 -14.04 -0.61 -19.02
N GLY A 190 -13.25 -1.63 -19.35
CA GLY A 190 -11.82 -1.67 -19.05
C GLY A 190 -10.95 -1.03 -20.14
N TRP A 191 -9.64 -1.05 -19.91
CA TRP A 191 -8.63 -0.65 -20.89
C TRP A 191 -7.63 -1.76 -21.14
N GLY A 192 -7.35 -2.02 -22.41
CA GLY A 192 -6.20 -2.79 -22.87
C GLY A 192 -5.02 -1.87 -23.22
N SER A 193 -4.02 -2.39 -23.94
CA SER A 193 -2.89 -1.59 -24.43
C SER A 193 -3.34 -0.50 -25.43
N LEU A 194 -4.36 -0.84 -26.21
CA LEU A 194 -5.06 -0.04 -27.22
C LEU A 194 -6.54 -0.42 -27.19
N ARG A 195 -7.38 0.39 -27.85
CA ARG A 195 -8.78 0.01 -28.09
C ARG A 195 -8.88 -1.35 -28.80
N GLY A 196 -9.70 -2.24 -28.27
CA GLY A 196 -9.94 -3.58 -28.79
C GLY A 196 -8.93 -4.63 -28.34
N ALA A 197 -7.82 -4.25 -27.69
CA ALA A 197 -6.98 -5.20 -26.96
C ALA A 197 -7.70 -5.61 -25.65
N PRO A 198 -7.47 -6.84 -25.15
CA PRO A 198 -8.10 -7.30 -23.91
C PRO A 198 -7.86 -6.34 -22.74
N SER A 199 -8.92 -6.03 -22.00
CA SER A 199 -8.83 -5.20 -20.81
C SER A 199 -8.00 -5.88 -19.73
N ARG A 200 -7.13 -5.13 -19.05
CA ARG A 200 -6.22 -5.64 -18.02
C ARG A 200 -6.29 -4.79 -16.77
N THR A 201 -6.10 -5.42 -15.60
CA THR A 201 -6.16 -4.75 -14.30
C THR A 201 -5.21 -3.57 -14.23
N TRP A 202 -3.95 -3.75 -14.64
CA TRP A 202 -2.94 -2.70 -14.61
C TRP A 202 -3.30 -1.48 -15.47
N LEU A 203 -3.71 -1.72 -16.72
CA LEU A 203 -4.01 -0.64 -17.67
C LEU A 203 -5.32 0.08 -17.34
N THR A 204 -6.33 -0.66 -16.89
CA THR A 204 -7.56 -0.07 -16.35
C THR A 204 -7.26 0.81 -15.14
N CYS A 205 -6.40 0.34 -14.21
CA CYS A 205 -6.01 1.14 -13.05
C CYS A 205 -5.26 2.42 -13.45
N LEU A 206 -4.31 2.35 -14.39
CA LEU A 206 -3.61 3.53 -14.89
C LEU A 206 -4.57 4.55 -15.52
N ALA A 207 -5.44 4.10 -16.43
CA ALA A 207 -6.42 4.96 -17.08
C ALA A 207 -7.35 5.63 -16.05
N LEU A 208 -7.87 4.87 -15.09
CA LEU A 208 -8.70 5.39 -14.01
C LEU A 208 -7.98 6.43 -13.16
N ARG A 209 -6.74 6.15 -12.75
CA ARG A 209 -5.92 7.08 -11.96
C ARG A 209 -5.57 8.36 -12.72
N ALA A 210 -5.51 8.32 -14.05
CA ALA A 210 -5.37 9.52 -14.86
C ALA A 210 -6.70 10.29 -14.94
N LEU A 211 -7.79 9.60 -15.32
CA LEU A 211 -9.12 10.20 -15.46
C LEU A 211 -9.64 10.81 -14.16
N ALA A 212 -9.35 10.21 -13.00
CA ALA A 212 -9.69 10.76 -11.68
C ALA A 212 -9.11 12.16 -11.44
N ARG A 213 -7.95 12.45 -12.03
CA ARG A 213 -7.27 13.76 -11.92
C ARG A 213 -7.71 14.73 -13.01
N LEU A 214 -8.15 14.23 -14.15
CA LEU A 214 -8.63 15.02 -15.29
C LEU A 214 -10.08 15.47 -15.12
N ASN A 215 -10.97 14.50 -14.93
CA ASN A 215 -12.40 14.69 -14.71
C ASN A 215 -12.97 13.46 -13.96
N PRO A 216 -13.10 13.51 -12.62
CA PRO A 216 -13.59 12.38 -11.84
C PRO A 216 -15.06 12.04 -12.09
N TYR A 217 -15.83 12.94 -12.73
CA TYR A 217 -17.25 12.75 -13.02
C TYR A 217 -17.50 12.19 -14.42
N ASP A 218 -16.45 11.90 -15.20
CA ASP A 218 -16.63 11.31 -16.52
C ASP A 218 -17.26 9.90 -16.40
N PRO A 219 -18.31 9.57 -17.19
CA PRO A 219 -18.92 8.24 -17.17
C PRO A 219 -17.93 7.10 -17.41
N ALA A 220 -16.82 7.35 -18.12
CA ALA A 220 -15.77 6.36 -18.31
C ALA A 220 -15.16 5.88 -16.98
N VAL A 221 -15.04 6.77 -15.98
CA VAL A 221 -14.55 6.42 -14.64
C VAL A 221 -15.47 5.40 -13.98
N GLY A 222 -16.78 5.66 -13.99
CA GLY A 222 -17.78 4.74 -13.42
C GLY A 222 -17.75 3.36 -14.09
N ARG A 223 -17.63 3.32 -15.42
CA ARG A 223 -17.51 2.06 -16.17
C ARG A 223 -16.23 1.29 -15.86
N GLY A 224 -15.11 1.99 -15.66
CA GLY A 224 -13.85 1.35 -15.28
C GLY A 224 -13.84 0.82 -13.85
N VAL A 225 -14.46 1.56 -12.91
CA VAL A 225 -14.69 1.06 -11.54
C VAL A 225 -15.55 -0.19 -11.58
N GLU A 226 -16.66 -0.17 -12.32
CA GLU A 226 -17.53 -1.33 -12.48
C GLU A 226 -16.77 -2.52 -13.05
N TRP A 227 -15.94 -2.31 -14.08
CA TRP A 227 -15.09 -3.39 -14.64
C TRP A 227 -14.17 -4.01 -13.58
N LEU A 228 -13.58 -3.20 -12.69
CA LEU A 228 -12.73 -3.71 -11.60
C LEU A 228 -13.53 -4.46 -10.53
N THR A 229 -14.76 -4.04 -10.24
CA THR A 229 -15.53 -4.56 -9.09
C THR A 229 -16.59 -5.61 -9.45
N ALA A 230 -16.94 -5.77 -10.73
CA ALA A 230 -18.03 -6.63 -11.17
C ALA A 230 -17.83 -8.11 -10.80
N ASP A 231 -16.61 -8.64 -10.99
CA ASP A 231 -16.27 -10.04 -10.65
C ASP A 231 -15.75 -10.19 -9.21
N ARG A 232 -15.89 -9.17 -8.36
CA ARG A 232 -15.46 -9.25 -6.95
C ARG A 232 -16.57 -9.80 -6.09
N THR A 233 -16.29 -10.95 -5.50
CA THR A 233 -17.20 -11.71 -4.64
C THR A 233 -16.42 -12.21 -3.43
N ALA A 234 -17.10 -12.73 -2.41
CA ALA A 234 -16.44 -13.36 -1.27
C ALA A 234 -15.47 -14.50 -1.67
N LEU A 235 -15.74 -15.18 -2.79
CA LEU A 235 -14.89 -16.27 -3.31
C LEU A 235 -13.77 -15.79 -4.24
N ARG A 236 -13.85 -14.54 -4.71
CA ARG A 236 -12.84 -13.90 -5.58
C ARG A 236 -12.57 -12.49 -5.08
N PRO A 237 -11.91 -12.33 -3.91
CA PRO A 237 -11.71 -11.03 -3.31
C PRO A 237 -10.61 -10.20 -4.02
N ALA A 238 -9.70 -10.84 -4.75
CA ALA A 238 -8.44 -10.23 -5.17
C ALA A 238 -8.20 -10.31 -6.68
N TRP A 239 -7.30 -9.48 -7.23
CA TRP A 239 -7.11 -9.28 -8.67
C TRP A 239 -5.86 -9.97 -9.22
N GLY A 240 -6.01 -10.55 -10.42
CA GLY A 240 -4.92 -10.96 -11.31
C GLY A 240 -4.71 -9.96 -12.46
N ALA A 241 -3.94 -10.35 -13.48
CA ALA A 241 -3.68 -9.50 -14.65
C ALA A 241 -4.94 -9.25 -15.49
N THR A 242 -5.78 -10.25 -15.60
CA THR A 242 -7.13 -10.19 -16.16
C THR A 242 -8.14 -10.79 -15.16
N PRO A 243 -9.46 -10.61 -15.36
CA PRO A 243 -10.47 -11.24 -14.51
C PRO A 243 -10.39 -12.78 -14.47
N ALA A 244 -9.78 -13.41 -15.46
CA ALA A 244 -9.64 -14.87 -15.54
C ALA A 244 -8.36 -15.41 -14.85
N ASP A 245 -7.39 -14.54 -14.57
CA ASP A 245 -6.11 -14.94 -13.98
C ASP A 245 -6.21 -15.09 -12.46
N LEU A 246 -5.33 -15.91 -11.89
CA LEU A 246 -5.20 -16.02 -10.44
C LEU A 246 -4.78 -14.67 -9.81
N PRO A 247 -5.25 -14.37 -8.59
CA PRO A 247 -4.86 -13.15 -7.91
C PRO A 247 -3.37 -13.07 -7.61
N THR A 248 -2.85 -11.84 -7.59
CA THR A 248 -1.47 -11.55 -7.19
C THR A 248 -1.44 -10.36 -6.24
N VAL A 249 -0.40 -10.27 -5.40
CA VAL A 249 -0.18 -9.13 -4.49
C VAL A 249 -0.13 -7.82 -5.28
N SER A 250 0.65 -7.76 -6.37
CA SER A 250 0.85 -6.53 -7.15
C SER A 250 -0.44 -5.98 -7.78
N HIS A 251 -1.22 -6.82 -8.47
CA HIS A 251 -2.47 -6.38 -9.09
C HIS A 251 -3.52 -6.02 -8.05
N THR A 252 -3.61 -6.79 -6.97
CA THR A 252 -4.55 -6.54 -5.89
C THR A 252 -4.23 -5.22 -5.19
N ALA A 253 -2.96 -5.00 -4.85
CA ALA A 253 -2.52 -3.75 -4.26
C ALA A 253 -2.78 -2.56 -5.20
N PHE A 254 -2.45 -2.67 -6.49
CA PHE A 254 -2.65 -1.56 -7.42
C PHE A 254 -4.14 -1.23 -7.67
N ALA A 255 -5.00 -2.25 -7.72
CA ALA A 255 -6.45 -2.06 -7.76
C ALA A 255 -6.96 -1.38 -6.48
N LEU A 256 -6.52 -1.82 -5.31
CA LEU A 256 -6.88 -1.21 -4.03
C LEU A 256 -6.40 0.25 -3.91
N VAL A 257 -5.17 0.56 -4.30
CA VAL A 257 -4.67 1.96 -4.36
C VAL A 257 -5.55 2.81 -5.29
N THR A 258 -5.89 2.27 -6.46
CA THR A 258 -6.73 2.98 -7.44
C THR A 258 -8.14 3.24 -6.88
N LEU A 259 -8.75 2.23 -6.28
CA LEU A 259 -10.09 2.34 -5.70
C LEU A 259 -10.06 3.28 -4.48
N ALA A 260 -9.05 3.20 -3.61
CA ALA A 260 -8.89 4.14 -2.50
C ALA A 260 -8.78 5.60 -2.97
N GLU A 261 -8.07 5.85 -4.08
CA GLU A 261 -7.95 7.19 -4.70
C GLU A 261 -9.29 7.69 -5.25
N LEU A 262 -10.04 6.82 -5.94
CA LEU A 262 -11.35 7.14 -6.51
C LEU A 262 -12.46 7.28 -5.46
N ARG A 263 -12.27 6.68 -4.27
CA ARG A 263 -13.24 6.63 -3.17
C ARG A 263 -14.65 6.17 -3.61
N PRO A 264 -14.81 5.01 -4.28
CA PRO A 264 -16.10 4.36 -4.35
C PRO A 264 -16.56 4.04 -2.92
N ARG A 265 -17.83 3.70 -2.72
CA ARG A 265 -18.46 3.51 -1.39
C ARG A 265 -17.49 2.81 -0.42
N ARG A 266 -16.99 3.57 0.57
CA ARG A 266 -15.82 3.19 1.41
C ARG A 266 -15.98 1.89 2.20
N ASN A 267 -17.21 1.47 2.45
CA ASN A 267 -17.54 0.26 3.21
C ASN A 267 -18.11 -0.86 2.32
N ASP A 268 -17.69 -0.93 1.06
CA ASP A 268 -18.01 -2.08 0.22
C ASP A 268 -17.31 -3.32 0.76
N GLU A 269 -18.10 -4.32 1.20
CA GLU A 269 -17.60 -5.59 1.75
C GLU A 269 -16.64 -6.30 0.78
N ARG A 270 -16.80 -6.12 -0.53
CA ARG A 270 -15.91 -6.68 -1.55
C ARG A 270 -14.50 -6.10 -1.45
N LEU A 271 -14.39 -4.81 -1.15
CA LEU A 271 -13.10 -4.13 -0.98
C LEU A 271 -12.43 -4.54 0.32
N LEU A 272 -13.19 -4.69 1.41
CA LEU A 272 -12.67 -5.14 2.70
C LEU A 272 -12.09 -6.56 2.60
N ALA A 273 -12.79 -7.47 1.92
CA ALA A 273 -12.30 -8.82 1.68
C ALA A 273 -10.99 -8.83 0.85
N ALA A 274 -10.82 -7.86 -0.05
CA ALA A 274 -9.60 -7.72 -0.82
C ALA A 274 -8.41 -7.22 0.00
N TYR A 275 -8.66 -6.31 0.96
CA TYR A 275 -7.65 -5.90 1.93
C TYR A 275 -7.23 -7.05 2.84
N ASP A 276 -8.19 -7.87 3.30
CA ASP A 276 -7.92 -9.08 4.09
C ASP A 276 -7.05 -10.05 3.30
N TRP A 277 -7.43 -10.34 2.05
CA TRP A 277 -6.63 -11.18 1.16
C TRP A 277 -5.20 -10.64 0.99
N LEU A 278 -5.06 -9.33 0.75
CA LEU A 278 -3.73 -8.71 0.59
C LEU A 278 -2.88 -8.85 1.87
N ALA A 279 -3.47 -8.62 3.05
CA ALA A 279 -2.76 -8.74 4.31
C ALA A 279 -2.34 -10.18 4.62
N GLU A 280 -3.14 -11.18 4.22
CA GLU A 280 -2.84 -12.61 4.40
C GLU A 280 -1.76 -13.12 3.43
N HIS A 281 -1.67 -12.56 2.22
CA HIS A 281 -0.78 -13.03 1.15
C HIS A 281 0.47 -12.17 0.97
N LEU A 282 0.61 -11.06 1.70
CA LEU A 282 1.80 -10.24 1.68
C LEU A 282 2.86 -10.83 2.61
N ASP A 283 3.95 -11.37 2.04
CA ASP A 283 5.20 -11.61 2.74
C ASP A 283 6.19 -10.46 2.47
N PRO A 284 6.49 -9.59 3.47
CA PRO A 284 7.48 -8.52 3.34
C PRO A 284 8.92 -8.94 3.03
N THR A 285 9.23 -10.24 3.12
CA THR A 285 10.58 -10.80 2.91
C THR A 285 10.76 -11.42 1.53
N GLU A 286 9.65 -11.72 0.83
CA GLU A 286 9.72 -12.25 -0.53
C GLU A 286 10.10 -11.17 -1.55
N ASP A 287 10.84 -11.58 -2.57
CA ASP A 287 11.09 -10.73 -3.74
C ASP A 287 9.82 -10.68 -4.61
N LEU A 288 9.00 -9.66 -4.36
CA LEU A 288 7.78 -9.37 -5.13
C LEU A 288 8.07 -8.60 -6.43
N THR A 289 9.28 -8.75 -6.97
CA THR A 289 9.62 -8.22 -8.29
C THR A 289 8.99 -9.08 -9.36
N TRP A 290 8.22 -8.45 -10.24
CA TRP A 290 7.52 -9.15 -11.32
C TRP A 290 7.56 -8.35 -12.62
N ILE A 291 7.33 -9.02 -13.73
CA ILE A 291 7.29 -8.41 -15.06
C ILE A 291 5.85 -8.42 -15.56
N GLU A 292 5.20 -7.26 -15.59
CA GLU A 292 3.94 -7.07 -16.31
C GLU A 292 4.21 -7.26 -17.80
N THR A 293 3.62 -8.32 -18.35
CA THR A 293 3.84 -8.72 -19.73
C THR A 293 2.52 -8.76 -20.48
N TYR A 294 2.41 -7.94 -21.52
CA TYR A 294 1.23 -7.96 -22.37
C TYR A 294 1.56 -7.59 -23.81
N ASP A 295 0.79 -8.16 -24.72
CA ASP A 295 0.96 -7.92 -26.14
C ASP A 295 0.27 -6.61 -26.52
N VAL A 296 0.94 -5.85 -27.39
CA VAL A 296 0.35 -4.66 -27.99
C VAL A 296 -0.06 -4.98 -29.41
N MET A 297 -1.38 -4.96 -29.60
CA MET A 297 -2.04 -5.37 -30.82
C MET A 297 -2.78 -4.16 -31.37
N PRO A 298 -2.35 -3.56 -32.48
CA PRO A 298 -3.21 -2.61 -33.15
C PRO A 298 -4.31 -3.38 -33.88
N HIS A 299 -5.55 -2.92 -33.69
CA HIS A 299 -6.76 -3.40 -34.38
C HIS A 299 -7.34 -4.75 -33.91
N GLY A 300 -7.85 -4.77 -32.67
CA GLY A 300 -8.89 -5.71 -32.24
C GLY A 300 -8.44 -7.14 -31.92
N PRO A 301 -9.36 -7.96 -31.38
CA PRO A 301 -9.07 -9.34 -31.01
C PRO A 301 -8.88 -10.19 -32.28
N GLY A 302 -7.62 -10.47 -32.64
CA GLY A 302 -7.24 -11.29 -33.80
C GLY A 302 -6.07 -10.73 -34.62
N ALA A 303 -5.69 -9.46 -34.43
CA ALA A 303 -4.47 -8.92 -35.02
C ALA A 303 -3.22 -9.55 -34.39
N ALA A 304 -2.22 -9.89 -35.20
CA ALA A 304 -0.96 -10.39 -34.69
C ALA A 304 -0.31 -9.35 -33.76
N PRO A 305 0.23 -9.77 -32.61
CA PRO A 305 0.89 -8.85 -31.70
C PRO A 305 2.08 -8.22 -32.41
N ILE A 306 2.14 -6.88 -32.40
CA ILE A 306 3.28 -6.16 -33.00
C ILE A 306 4.51 -6.32 -32.12
N TRP A 307 4.31 -6.27 -30.80
CA TRP A 307 5.36 -6.53 -29.83
C TRP A 307 4.77 -6.90 -28.46
N ARG A 308 5.62 -7.44 -27.59
CA ARG A 308 5.31 -7.78 -26.20
C ARG A 308 5.97 -6.79 -25.24
N MET A 309 5.18 -6.07 -24.47
CA MET A 309 5.67 -5.20 -23.41
C MET A 309 6.12 -6.07 -22.22
N ALA A 310 7.19 -5.64 -21.54
CA ALA A 310 7.70 -6.26 -20.32
C ALA A 310 8.12 -5.12 -19.36
N LEU A 311 7.38 -4.95 -18.26
CA LEU A 311 7.63 -3.87 -17.29
C LEU A 311 7.91 -4.46 -15.92
N TRP A 312 9.06 -4.11 -15.36
CA TRP A 312 9.43 -4.52 -14.03
C TRP A 312 8.66 -3.70 -13.00
N HIS A 313 8.02 -4.37 -12.06
CA HIS A 313 7.29 -3.75 -10.97
C HIS A 313 7.69 -4.41 -9.68
N TYR A 314 7.75 -3.60 -8.63
CA TYR A 314 7.98 -4.08 -7.28
C TYR A 314 6.64 -4.02 -6.54
N GLY A 315 6.12 -5.18 -6.13
CA GLY A 315 4.79 -5.29 -5.51
C GLY A 315 4.73 -4.73 -4.09
N LEU A 316 5.84 -4.78 -3.34
CA LEU A 316 5.87 -4.38 -1.93
C LEU A 316 5.46 -2.91 -1.69
N PRO A 317 6.01 -1.91 -2.41
CA PRO A 317 5.60 -0.51 -2.23
C PRO A 317 4.12 -0.30 -2.52
N LEU A 318 3.60 -0.95 -3.58
CA LEU A 318 2.17 -0.90 -3.90
C LEU A 318 1.32 -1.46 -2.76
N ALA A 319 1.73 -2.61 -2.19
CA ALA A 319 1.03 -3.23 -1.08
C ALA A 319 1.06 -2.35 0.17
N VAL A 320 2.20 -1.72 0.47
CA VAL A 320 2.33 -0.73 1.55
C VAL A 320 1.36 0.44 1.33
N THR A 321 1.33 1.03 0.13
CA THR A 321 0.40 2.12 -0.18
C THR A 321 -1.06 1.69 -0.06
N ALA A 322 -1.40 0.47 -0.50
CA ALA A 322 -2.73 -0.07 -0.34
C ALA A 322 -3.10 -0.21 1.15
N LEU A 323 -2.28 -0.90 1.94
CA LEU A 323 -2.56 -1.17 3.36
C LEU A 323 -2.63 0.09 4.23
N VAL A 324 -1.86 1.14 3.91
CA VAL A 324 -2.00 2.46 4.54
C VAL A 324 -3.39 3.07 4.33
N ASN A 325 -4.03 2.74 3.20
CA ASN A 325 -5.34 3.22 2.80
C ASN A 325 -6.49 2.25 3.13
N ASP A 326 -6.27 1.19 3.92
CA ASP A 326 -7.36 0.33 4.42
C ASP A 326 -8.36 1.20 5.22
N PRO A 327 -9.66 1.21 4.85
CA PRO A 327 -10.67 2.03 5.52
C PRO A 327 -10.88 1.67 7.00
N ARG A 328 -10.45 0.48 7.45
CA ARG A 328 -10.51 0.03 8.85
C ARG A 328 -9.27 0.46 9.66
N GLY A 329 -8.24 0.95 8.99
CA GLY A 329 -6.95 1.30 9.57
C GLY A 329 -5.84 0.32 9.17
N ALA A 330 -4.60 0.81 9.16
CA ALA A 330 -3.45 0.04 8.72
C ALA A 330 -3.15 -1.16 9.63
N PRO A 331 -2.85 -2.36 9.09
CA PRO A 331 -2.42 -3.51 9.87
C PRO A 331 -1.00 -3.28 10.41
N GLY A 332 -0.91 -2.73 11.62
CA GLY A 332 0.30 -2.13 12.17
C GLY A 332 1.56 -3.00 12.07
N PRO A 333 1.60 -4.20 12.68
CA PRO A 333 2.80 -5.04 12.66
C PRO A 333 3.22 -5.52 11.26
N LEU A 334 2.26 -5.80 10.36
CA LEU A 334 2.56 -6.17 8.98
C LEU A 334 3.16 -4.98 8.22
N LEU A 335 2.53 -3.81 8.36
CA LEU A 335 3.00 -2.57 7.74
C LEU A 335 4.40 -2.19 8.25
N ALA A 336 4.68 -2.37 9.54
CA ALA A 336 6.00 -2.11 10.12
C ALA A 336 7.10 -2.95 9.48
N ARG A 337 6.86 -4.24 9.28
CA ARG A 337 7.80 -5.15 8.60
C ARG A 337 7.97 -4.76 7.14
N ALA A 338 6.88 -4.49 6.42
CA ALA A 338 6.92 -4.07 5.02
C ALA A 338 7.68 -2.75 4.81
N VAL A 339 7.41 -1.74 5.64
CA VAL A 339 8.08 -0.45 5.57
C VAL A 339 9.55 -0.55 5.96
N ARG A 340 9.90 -1.42 6.90
CA ARG A 340 11.31 -1.70 7.20
C ARG A 340 12.03 -2.23 5.97
N THR A 341 11.49 -3.23 5.28
CA THR A 341 12.07 -3.73 4.03
C THR A 341 12.22 -2.60 3.00
N LEU A 342 11.23 -1.69 2.89
CA LEU A 342 11.33 -0.53 1.98
C LEU A 342 12.39 0.51 2.39
N LEU A 343 12.65 0.68 3.70
CA LEU A 343 13.59 1.66 4.23
C LEU A 343 15.02 1.13 4.33
N VAL A 344 15.22 -0.19 4.35
CA VAL A 344 16.56 -0.77 4.25
C VAL A 344 17.17 -0.29 2.93
N THR A 345 18.16 0.57 3.09
CA THR A 345 19.04 1.05 2.04
C THR A 345 20.28 0.21 2.25
N GLU A 346 20.48 -0.85 1.47
CA GLU A 346 21.66 -1.71 1.68
C GLU A 346 22.92 -0.83 1.55
N ALA A 347 23.83 -1.00 2.51
CA ALA A 347 25.11 -0.29 2.59
C ALA A 347 26.14 -0.77 1.53
N ASP A 348 25.74 -1.73 0.72
CA ASP A 348 26.40 -2.18 -0.51
C ASP A 348 25.41 -1.98 -1.67
N PRO A 349 25.86 -1.68 -2.90
CA PRO A 349 24.96 -1.55 -4.04
C PRO A 349 24.16 -2.85 -4.13
N PRO A 350 22.82 -2.82 -4.03
CA PRO A 350 22.08 -4.05 -4.00
C PRO A 350 22.40 -4.78 -5.30
N SER A 351 22.88 -6.00 -5.16
CA SER A 351 22.55 -7.02 -6.15
C SER A 351 21.03 -7.17 -6.11
N TRP A 352 20.32 -6.23 -6.76
CA TRP A 352 18.94 -6.43 -7.17
C TRP A 352 19.01 -7.64 -8.09
N LEU A 353 18.82 -8.83 -7.52
CA LEU A 353 18.91 -10.12 -8.19
C LEU A 353 17.71 -10.25 -9.13
N GLY A 354 17.83 -9.55 -10.25
CA GLY A 354 16.90 -9.40 -11.37
C GLY A 354 17.60 -8.57 -12.47
N TYR A 355 18.69 -9.11 -12.99
CA TYR A 355 19.80 -8.52 -13.79
C TYR A 355 19.39 -8.05 -15.23
N PRO A 356 20.21 -7.29 -16.04
CA PRO A 356 21.60 -7.62 -16.30
C PRO A 356 22.69 -6.58 -15.97
N ALA A 357 23.80 -7.13 -15.52
CA ALA A 357 25.19 -6.73 -15.60
C ALA A 357 25.77 -5.87 -14.46
N ASN A 358 25.34 -4.61 -14.30
CA ASN A 358 26.31 -3.59 -13.86
C ASN A 358 25.82 -2.60 -12.81
N GLY A 359 24.91 -2.99 -11.89
CA GLY A 359 24.50 -2.11 -10.78
C GLY A 359 23.70 -0.86 -11.20
N ARG A 360 22.76 -0.99 -12.14
CA ARG A 360 21.99 0.14 -12.69
C ARG A 360 20.55 0.15 -12.15
N THR A 361 20.21 1.21 -11.42
CA THR A 361 18.88 1.49 -10.86
C THR A 361 17.81 1.61 -11.94
N SER A 362 16.71 0.86 -11.80
CA SER A 362 15.52 0.99 -12.66
C SER A 362 14.61 2.10 -12.12
N LEU A 363 14.12 2.96 -13.00
CA LEU A 363 13.15 3.98 -12.63
C LEU A 363 11.86 3.35 -12.08
N TRP A 364 11.46 2.19 -12.60
CA TRP A 364 10.19 1.57 -12.18
C TRP A 364 10.23 1.09 -10.74
N THR A 365 11.35 0.52 -10.30
CA THR A 365 11.52 0.12 -8.91
C THR A 365 11.65 1.34 -7.99
N LEU A 366 12.37 2.37 -8.46
CA LEU A 366 12.55 3.63 -7.73
C LEU A 366 11.24 4.39 -7.56
N TRP A 367 10.44 4.53 -8.62
CA TRP A 367 9.16 5.25 -8.60
C TRP A 367 8.17 4.65 -7.60
N TRP A 368 7.97 3.33 -7.62
CA TRP A 368 7.01 2.72 -6.70
C TRP A 368 7.45 2.85 -5.24
N ARG A 369 8.76 2.74 -4.99
CA ARG A 369 9.32 3.05 -3.66
C ARG A 369 9.04 4.50 -3.28
N LEU A 370 9.32 5.46 -4.15
CA LEU A 370 9.05 6.88 -3.91
C LEU A 370 7.57 7.15 -3.62
N ASP A 371 6.64 6.59 -4.40
CA ASP A 371 5.19 6.73 -4.22
C ASP A 371 4.76 6.24 -2.82
N ALA A 372 5.24 5.07 -2.39
CA ALA A 372 4.97 4.54 -1.06
C ALA A 372 5.56 5.40 0.06
N LEU A 373 6.81 5.88 -0.09
CA LEU A 373 7.45 6.77 0.88
C LEU A 373 6.71 8.10 0.98
N LEU A 374 6.22 8.65 -0.14
CA LEU A 374 5.44 9.88 -0.17
C LEU A 374 4.10 9.72 0.55
N GLU A 375 3.41 8.60 0.36
CA GLU A 375 2.15 8.33 1.05
C GLU A 375 2.34 8.13 2.56
N LEU A 376 3.40 7.43 2.97
CA LEU A 376 3.79 7.34 4.37
C LEU A 376 4.19 8.70 4.97
N ALA A 377 4.92 9.54 4.23
CA ALA A 377 5.30 10.89 4.64
C ALA A 377 4.07 11.80 4.88
N ARG A 378 2.96 11.52 4.20
CA ARG A 378 1.70 12.26 4.28
C ARG A 378 0.74 11.72 5.34
N MET A 379 1.13 10.70 6.12
CA MET A 379 0.29 10.17 7.19
C MET A 379 -0.18 11.30 8.13
N PRO A 380 -1.49 11.40 8.41
CA PRO A 380 -2.03 12.46 9.24
C PRO A 380 -1.34 12.51 10.61
N LEU A 381 -1.17 13.72 11.16
CA LEU A 381 -0.62 14.00 12.50
C LEU A 381 0.89 13.75 12.68
N ALA A 382 1.52 12.94 11.83
CA ALA A 382 2.96 12.71 11.82
C ALA A 382 3.72 13.93 11.30
N ARG A 383 4.81 14.30 11.98
CA ARG A 383 5.80 15.28 11.50
C ARG A 383 7.07 14.59 11.05
N SER A 384 7.90 15.29 10.28
CA SER A 384 9.13 14.76 9.69
C SER A 384 10.15 14.19 10.67
N LYS A 385 10.08 14.59 11.95
CA LYS A 385 10.95 14.09 13.03
C LYS A 385 10.16 13.34 14.11
N ASP A 386 8.96 12.85 13.82
CA ASP A 386 8.22 12.02 14.79
C ASP A 386 8.61 10.54 14.65
N VAL A 387 8.16 9.72 15.60
CA VAL A 387 8.25 8.26 15.53
C VAL A 387 6.84 7.70 15.61
N LEU A 388 6.46 6.89 14.63
CA LEU A 388 5.16 6.21 14.63
C LEU A 388 5.34 4.83 15.23
N HIS A 389 4.51 4.48 16.19
CA HIS A 389 4.42 3.14 16.77
C HIS A 389 3.13 2.50 16.26
N TRP A 390 3.27 1.39 15.55
CA TRP A 390 2.17 0.64 14.97
C TRP A 390 1.82 -0.55 15.87
N LEU A 391 0.96 -0.31 16.86
CA LEU A 391 0.43 -1.36 17.72
C LEU A 391 -0.67 -2.14 16.99
N PRO A 392 -1.04 -3.36 17.45
CA PRO A 392 -2.09 -4.16 16.82
C PRO A 392 -3.41 -3.41 16.63
N ASP A 393 -3.81 -2.59 17.62
CA ASP A 393 -5.11 -1.91 17.64
C ASP A 393 -5.00 -0.38 17.59
N ALA A 394 -3.79 0.17 17.50
CA ALA A 394 -3.58 1.62 17.58
C ALA A 394 -2.28 2.08 16.91
N THR A 395 -2.32 3.26 16.29
CA THR A 395 -1.10 3.96 15.86
C THR A 395 -0.82 5.09 16.84
N VAL A 396 0.38 5.14 17.41
CA VAL A 396 0.81 6.21 18.32
C VAL A 396 1.89 7.06 17.69
N VAL A 397 1.65 8.37 17.60
CA VAL A 397 2.65 9.34 17.12
C VAL A 397 3.43 9.90 18.30
N GLN A 398 4.66 9.42 18.49
CA GLN A 398 5.59 9.97 19.46
C GLN A 398 6.28 11.20 18.86
N ARG A 399 6.09 12.35 19.51
CA ARG A 399 6.60 13.63 19.03
C ARG A 399 8.12 13.71 19.13
N ALA A 400 8.73 14.42 18.19
CA ALA A 400 10.19 14.63 18.11
C ALA A 400 10.86 14.97 19.46
N HIS A 401 10.26 15.89 20.24
CA HIS A 401 10.82 16.33 21.52
C HIS A 401 10.74 15.28 22.64
N ALA A 402 10.03 14.18 22.43
CA ALA A 402 9.84 13.12 23.40
C ALA A 402 10.52 11.80 22.96
N ARG A 403 11.30 11.79 21.87
CA ARG A 403 11.90 10.60 21.26
C ARG A 403 12.74 9.75 22.22
N ASP A 404 13.46 10.38 23.13
CA ASP A 404 14.36 9.68 24.06
C ASP A 404 13.62 9.02 25.24
N ARG A 405 12.30 9.23 25.34
CA ARG A 405 11.48 8.64 26.40
C ARG A 405 10.86 7.33 25.90
N PRO A 406 10.87 6.24 26.68
CA PRO A 406 10.16 5.03 26.30
C PRO A 406 8.65 5.29 26.24
N LEU A 407 7.96 4.65 25.29
CA LEU A 407 6.52 4.84 25.08
C LEU A 407 5.70 4.59 26.36
N SER A 408 6.10 3.60 27.17
CA SER A 408 5.48 3.29 28.45
C SER A 408 5.54 4.44 29.47
N ALA A 409 6.55 5.30 29.40
CA ALA A 409 6.68 6.49 30.24
C ALA A 409 5.91 7.71 29.72
N LEU A 410 5.32 7.61 28.52
CA LEU A 410 4.49 8.64 27.90
C LEU A 410 2.98 8.30 27.99
N LEU A 411 2.65 7.03 28.12
CA LEU A 411 1.27 6.60 28.35
C LEU A 411 0.83 7.03 29.76
N PRO A 412 -0.40 7.55 29.94
CA PRO A 412 -0.91 7.87 31.27
C PRO A 412 -0.86 6.61 32.13
N SER A 413 -0.06 6.66 33.21
CA SER A 413 -0.01 5.59 34.19
C SER A 413 -1.43 5.28 34.64
N ARG A 414 -1.81 3.99 34.70
CA ARG A 414 -3.09 3.57 35.30
C ARG A 414 -3.24 4.33 36.61
N PRO A 415 -4.36 5.06 36.84
CA PRO A 415 -4.53 5.79 38.08
C PRO A 415 -4.32 4.80 39.22
N ARG A 416 -3.40 5.11 40.14
CA ARG A 416 -3.26 4.32 41.35
C ARG A 416 -4.64 4.20 41.98
N PRO A 417 -5.06 3.03 42.46
CA PRO A 417 -6.34 2.88 43.10
C PRO A 417 -6.42 3.93 44.20
N ASP A 418 -7.36 4.87 44.07
CA ASP A 418 -7.62 5.89 45.07
C ASP A 418 -8.54 5.26 46.11
N PRO A 419 -8.02 4.86 47.28
CA PRO A 419 -8.81 4.16 48.29
C PRO A 419 -9.98 5.03 48.77
N LEU A 420 -9.82 6.36 48.81
CA LEU A 420 -10.87 7.28 49.19
C LEU A 420 -11.99 7.30 48.15
N ARG A 421 -11.66 7.30 46.86
CA ARG A 421 -12.65 7.27 45.78
C ARG A 421 -13.35 5.91 45.69
N PHE A 422 -12.63 4.82 45.93
CA PHE A 422 -13.20 3.47 46.01
C PHE A 422 -14.17 3.34 47.19
N VAL A 423 -13.75 3.77 48.39
CA VAL A 423 -14.60 3.77 49.58
C VAL A 423 -15.80 4.69 49.38
N ARG A 424 -15.64 5.91 48.85
CA ARG A 424 -16.78 6.79 48.53
C ARG A 424 -17.75 6.17 47.53
N ARG A 425 -17.26 5.45 46.52
CA ARG A 425 -18.11 4.83 45.49
C ARG A 425 -18.89 3.63 46.00
N TYR A 426 -18.30 2.87 46.93
CA TYR A 426 -18.85 1.60 47.41
C TYR A 426 -19.13 1.57 48.92
N TRP A 427 -19.29 2.73 49.57
CA TRP A 427 -19.37 2.85 51.03
C TRP A 427 -20.51 1.99 51.63
N SER A 428 -21.67 1.97 50.97
CA SER A 428 -22.83 1.20 51.42
C SER A 428 -22.60 -0.31 51.29
N SER A 429 -21.97 -0.75 50.20
CA SER A 429 -21.60 -2.15 50.00
C SER A 429 -20.53 -2.61 50.98
N LEU A 430 -19.56 -1.75 51.29
CA LEU A 430 -18.51 -2.03 52.28
C LEU A 430 -19.06 -2.10 53.71
N LEU A 431 -19.97 -1.19 54.09
CA LEU A 431 -20.67 -1.27 55.37
C LEU A 431 -21.50 -2.55 55.47
N LEU A 432 -22.25 -2.89 54.42
CA LEU A 432 -23.05 -4.11 54.39
C LEU A 432 -22.17 -5.37 54.51
N ALA A 433 -21.07 -5.43 53.76
CA ALA A 433 -20.10 -6.52 53.87
C ALA A 433 -19.51 -6.59 55.28
N GLY A 434 -19.22 -5.45 55.90
CA GLY A 434 -18.77 -5.36 57.29
C GLY A 434 -19.80 -5.92 58.27
N VAL A 435 -21.08 -5.57 58.13
CA VAL A 435 -22.18 -6.11 58.95
C VAL A 435 -22.31 -7.62 58.78
N VAL A 436 -22.31 -8.11 57.53
CA VAL A 436 -22.40 -9.55 57.23
C VAL A 436 -21.21 -10.30 57.82
N LEU A 437 -19.98 -9.81 57.63
CA LEU A 437 -18.76 -10.42 58.16
C LEU A 437 -18.72 -10.39 59.69
N SER A 438 -19.15 -9.29 60.32
CA SER A 438 -19.21 -9.19 61.79
C SER A 438 -20.23 -10.16 62.37
N ALA A 439 -21.39 -10.30 61.72
CA ALA A 439 -22.44 -11.21 62.17
C ALA A 439 -22.05 -12.68 61.94
N LEU A 440 -21.40 -13.01 60.83
CA LEU A 440 -20.80 -14.33 60.59
C LEU A 440 -19.69 -14.64 61.61
N GLY A 441 -18.85 -13.66 61.92
CA GLY A 441 -17.81 -13.76 62.95
C GLY A 441 -18.39 -14.00 64.35
N GLY A 442 -19.47 -13.31 64.70
CA GLY A 442 -20.18 -13.49 65.97
C GLY A 442 -20.78 -14.90 66.11
N VAL A 443 -21.28 -15.48 65.02
CA VAL A 443 -21.76 -16.87 64.99
C VAL A 443 -20.59 -17.86 65.11
N ALA A 444 -19.50 -17.63 64.39
CA ALA A 444 -18.30 -18.49 64.44
C ALA A 444 -17.66 -18.51 65.84
N LEU A 445 -17.66 -17.37 66.54
CA LEU A 445 -17.16 -17.20 67.91
C LEU A 445 -18.19 -17.60 68.98
N ARG A 446 -19.37 -18.13 68.59
CA ARG A 446 -20.48 -18.55 69.48
C ARG A 446 -21.01 -17.45 70.41
N ALA A 447 -20.83 -16.19 70.06
CA ALA A 447 -21.38 -15.08 70.84
C ALA A 447 -22.90 -14.91 70.63
N TRP A 448 -23.44 -15.43 69.53
CA TRP A 448 -24.85 -15.33 69.11
C TRP A 448 -25.21 -16.60 68.32
N GLY A 449 -26.46 -17.05 68.39
CA GLY A 449 -26.98 -18.20 67.65
C GLY A 449 -27.31 -17.89 66.20
N TRP A 450 -27.31 -18.91 65.34
CA TRP A 450 -27.70 -18.79 63.92
C TRP A 450 -29.07 -18.14 63.73
N ARG A 451 -29.99 -18.33 64.68
CA ARG A 451 -31.32 -17.70 64.67
C ARG A 451 -31.25 -16.18 64.70
N GLU A 452 -30.34 -15.60 65.49
CA GLU A 452 -30.16 -14.15 65.57
C GLU A 452 -29.54 -13.58 64.29
N PHE A 453 -28.64 -14.32 63.62
CA PHE A 453 -28.08 -13.93 62.32
C PHE A 453 -29.14 -13.85 61.22
N TRP A 454 -30.02 -14.86 61.13
CA TRP A 454 -31.11 -14.89 60.15
C TRP A 454 -32.10 -13.73 60.35
N LEU A 455 -32.46 -13.43 61.60
CA LEU A 455 -33.40 -12.37 61.94
C LEU A 455 -32.82 -10.95 61.76
N SER A 456 -31.53 -10.77 61.99
CA SER A 456 -30.90 -9.43 61.99
C SER A 456 -30.31 -9.01 60.64
N VAL A 457 -29.88 -9.96 59.80
CA VAL A 457 -29.17 -9.63 58.55
C VAL A 457 -29.94 -10.11 57.33
N ILE A 458 -30.28 -11.40 57.27
CA ILE A 458 -30.83 -11.99 56.03
C ILE A 458 -32.28 -11.57 55.80
N ILE A 459 -33.15 -11.65 56.80
CA ILE A 459 -34.56 -11.27 56.65
C ILE A 459 -34.72 -9.79 56.29
N PRO A 460 -34.03 -8.83 56.96
CA PRO A 460 -34.07 -7.43 56.56
C PRO A 460 -33.55 -7.20 55.13
N MET A 461 -32.41 -7.79 54.74
CA MET A 461 -31.88 -7.68 53.37
C MET A 461 -32.89 -8.18 52.32
N ALA A 462 -33.51 -9.34 52.56
CA ALA A 462 -34.51 -9.92 51.66
C ALA A 462 -35.76 -9.03 51.55
N MET A 463 -36.23 -8.46 52.66
CA MET A 463 -37.34 -7.52 52.66
C MET A 463 -37.00 -6.22 51.91
N THR A 464 -35.82 -5.64 52.11
CA THR A 464 -35.40 -4.42 51.37
C THR A 464 -35.25 -4.67 49.88
N THR A 465 -34.69 -5.82 49.46
CA THR A 465 -34.55 -6.16 48.03
C THR A 465 -35.91 -6.43 47.37
N ALA A 466 -36.84 -7.09 48.08
CA ALA A 466 -38.22 -7.23 47.63
C ALA A 466 -38.93 -5.87 47.51
N HIS A 467 -38.75 -4.97 48.49
CA HIS A 467 -39.33 -3.64 48.49
C HIS A 467 -38.81 -2.76 47.34
N GLU A 468 -37.50 -2.73 47.10
CA GLU A 468 -36.88 -2.02 45.96
C GLU A 468 -37.36 -2.57 44.60
N SER A 469 -37.46 -3.89 44.47
CA SER A 469 -37.97 -4.56 43.26
C SER A 469 -39.42 -4.18 42.95
N LEU A 470 -40.26 -4.11 43.98
CA LEU A 470 -41.65 -3.67 43.87
C LEU A 470 -41.75 -2.17 43.53
N ARG A 471 -40.85 -1.34 44.06
CA ARG A 471 -40.80 0.11 43.81
C ARG A 471 -40.41 0.44 42.37
N ARG A 472 -39.48 -0.32 41.76
CA ARG A 472 -39.06 -0.16 40.35
C ARG A 472 -40.10 -0.60 39.32
N ARG A 473 -41.13 -1.36 39.72
CA ARG A 473 -42.20 -1.86 38.85
C ARG A 473 -43.43 -0.95 38.80
N ARG A 474 -43.45 0.16 39.55
CA ARG A 474 -44.49 1.19 39.43
C ARG A 474 -44.09 2.18 38.32
N PRO A 475 -44.93 2.42 37.29
CA PRO A 475 -44.65 3.47 36.31
C PRO A 475 -44.66 4.84 37.00
N ALA A 476 -43.79 5.74 36.54
CA ALA A 476 -43.73 7.11 37.03
C ALA A 476 -45.01 7.86 36.59
N GLU A 477 -45.77 8.38 37.55
CA GLU A 477 -46.83 9.37 37.33
C GLU A 477 -46.25 10.76 37.05
#